data_AF-V4K805-F1
#
_entry.id   AF-V4K805-F1
#
_cell.length_a   1.000
_cell.length_b   1.000
_cell.length_c   1.000
_cell.angle_alpha   90.00
_cell.angle_beta   90.00
_cell.angle_gamma   90.00
#
_symmetry.space_group_name_H-M   'P 1'
#
loop_
_entity.id
_entity.type
_entity.pdbx_description
1 polymer ?
#
loop_
_entity_poly.entity_id
_entity_poly.type
_entity_poly.pdbx_seq_one_letter_code
_entity_poly.pdbx_strand_id
1 'polypeptide(L)'
;THQYPTTVSSVDISPFPVRRFKDANFTITGSTRKAIPGGASVELIFVVLTQYDKFLDTKSYSLCDITACPVLPGPFVLTFTNPYYVVDLKIMEKNVKEPIMCIGFYIYGGFTGYVSEISQVFTG
;
A
#
# COMPACT_ATOMS: atom_id res chain seq x y z
N THR A 1 19.96 11.45 2.39
CA THR A 1 19.28 10.16 2.17
C THR A 1 18.01 10.17 2.98
N HIS A 2 16.86 10.36 2.32
CA HIS A 2 15.58 10.36 3.01
C HIS A 2 15.18 8.91 3.27
N GLN A 3 15.31 8.43 4.51
CA GLN A 3 15.01 7.03 4.85
C GLN A 3 13.69 6.99 5.61
N TYR A 4 12.70 6.29 5.05
CA TYR A 4 11.46 6.04 5.77
C TYR A 4 11.76 5.33 7.11
N PRO A 5 11.01 5.64 8.18
CA PRO A 5 11.14 4.92 9.45
C PRO A 5 10.70 3.46 9.32
N THR A 6 10.02 3.10 8.22
CA THR A 6 9.51 1.77 7.92
C THR A 6 10.37 1.03 6.90
N THR A 7 10.39 -0.29 7.00
CA THR A 7 11.02 -1.20 6.05
C THR A 7 10.01 -2.27 5.68
N VAL A 8 9.78 -2.47 4.39
CA VAL A 8 8.86 -3.49 3.88
C VAL A 8 9.65 -4.77 3.64
N SER A 9 9.17 -5.87 4.18
CA SER A 9 9.82 -7.18 4.10
C SER A 9 9.18 -8.05 3.03
N SER A 10 7.85 -8.06 2.93
CA SER A 10 7.13 -8.83 1.94
C SER A 10 5.75 -8.25 1.65
N VAL A 11 5.22 -8.59 0.48
CA VAL A 11 3.83 -8.38 0.09
C VAL A 11 3.31 -9.72 -0.42
N ASP A 12 2.26 -10.22 0.20
CA ASP A 12 1.50 -11.38 -0.25
C ASP A 12 0.16 -10.93 -0.82
N ILE A 13 -0.25 -11.54 -1.93
CA ILE A 13 -1.49 -11.20 -2.63
C ILE A 13 -2.26 -12.47 -2.96
N SER A 14 -3.53 -12.52 -2.56
CA SER A 14 -4.40 -13.67 -2.79
C SER A 14 -5.82 -13.26 -3.17
N PRO A 15 -6.43 -13.85 -4.22
CA PRO A 15 -5.89 -14.90 -5.07
C PRO A 15 -4.92 -14.35 -6.13
N PHE A 16 -3.93 -15.18 -6.48
CA PHE A 16 -3.01 -14.92 -7.58
C PHE A 16 -3.34 -15.84 -8.78
N PRO A 17 -3.47 -15.33 -10.02
CA PRO A 17 -3.37 -13.92 -10.43
C PRO A 17 -4.61 -13.10 -10.06
N VAL A 18 -4.41 -11.82 -9.74
CA VAL A 18 -5.51 -10.88 -9.43
C VAL A 18 -6.37 -10.63 -10.68
N ARG A 19 -7.67 -10.93 -10.57
CA ARG A 19 -8.64 -10.71 -11.66
C ARG A 19 -9.35 -9.38 -11.49
N ARG A 20 -9.62 -8.70 -12.61
CA ARG A 20 -10.42 -7.47 -12.62
C ARG A 20 -11.77 -7.67 -11.95
N PHE A 21 -12.20 -6.66 -11.19
CA PHE A 21 -13.51 -6.60 -10.54
C PHE A 21 -13.76 -7.76 -9.56
N LYS A 22 -12.69 -8.40 -9.08
CA LYS A 22 -12.73 -9.42 -8.02
C LYS A 22 -11.85 -8.98 -6.88
N ASP A 23 -12.34 -9.22 -5.68
CA ASP A 23 -11.59 -8.92 -4.46
C ASP A 23 -10.28 -9.70 -4.42
N ALA A 24 -9.21 -8.98 -4.10
CA ALA A 24 -7.93 -9.55 -3.71
C ALA A 24 -7.54 -9.01 -2.34
N ASN A 25 -6.97 -9.89 -1.53
CA ASN A 25 -6.37 -9.58 -0.25
C ASN A 25 -4.89 -9.26 -0.47
N PHE A 26 -4.47 -8.13 0.08
CA PHE A 26 -3.09 -7.70 0.14
C PHE A 26 -2.64 -7.78 1.58
N THR A 27 -1.57 -8.52 1.83
CA THR A 27 -0.94 -8.63 3.16
C THR A 27 0.48 -8.13 3.07
N ILE A 28 0.75 -7.03 3.75
CA ILE A 28 2.06 -6.37 3.75
C ILE A 28 2.70 -6.64 5.09
N THR A 29 3.88 -7.24 5.06
CA THR A 29 4.70 -7.45 6.25
C THR A 29 5.88 -6.50 6.20
N GLY A 30 6.11 -5.81 7.30
CA GLY A 30 7.24 -4.89 7.42
C GLY A 30 7.64 -4.69 8.86
N SER A 31 8.50 -3.71 9.09
CA SER A 31 8.88 -3.26 10.41
C SER A 31 8.99 -1.74 10.44
N THR A 32 8.75 -1.14 11.61
CA THR A 32 8.93 0.30 11.82
C THR A 32 9.93 0.56 12.95
N ARG A 33 10.74 1.60 12.80
CA ARG A 33 11.68 2.08 13.83
C ARG A 33 11.06 3.10 14.78
N LYS A 34 9.86 3.61 14.44
CA LYS A 34 9.13 4.60 15.22
C LYS A 34 7.69 4.15 15.41
N ALA A 35 7.09 4.54 16.54
CA ALA A 35 5.68 4.31 16.75
C ALA A 35 4.88 5.10 15.71
N ILE A 36 3.91 4.44 15.07
CA ILE A 36 2.94 5.10 14.20
C ILE A 36 1.68 5.36 15.04
N PRO A 37 1.28 6.63 15.21
CA PRO A 37 0.15 6.96 16.08
C PRO A 37 -1.16 6.47 15.47
N GLY A 38 -2.16 6.24 16.32
CA GLY A 38 -3.48 5.77 15.87
C GLY A 38 -4.28 6.77 15.02
N GLY A 39 -3.78 8.00 14.85
CA GLY A 39 -4.36 8.99 13.94
C GLY A 39 -3.80 8.91 12.50
N ALA A 40 -2.94 7.94 12.19
CA ALA A 40 -2.42 7.74 10.85
C ALA A 40 -3.46 7.14 9.91
N SER A 41 -3.36 7.46 8.63
CA SER A 41 -4.20 6.93 7.56
C SER A 41 -3.40 6.14 6.54
N VAL A 42 -4.06 5.23 5.84
CA VAL A 42 -3.54 4.54 4.67
C VAL A 42 -4.25 5.07 3.43
N GLU A 43 -3.50 5.63 2.51
CA GLU A 43 -3.98 6.05 1.19
C GLU A 43 -3.63 4.98 0.16
N LEU A 44 -4.66 4.49 -0.51
CA LEU A 44 -4.56 3.55 -1.63
C LEU A 44 -4.87 4.30 -2.92
N ILE A 45 -3.93 4.30 -3.85
CA ILE A 45 -4.07 4.91 -5.17
C ILE A 45 -4.37 3.82 -6.18
N PHE A 46 -5.56 3.89 -6.78
CA PHE A 46 -6.04 2.99 -7.80
C PHE A 46 -5.87 3.63 -9.16
N VAL A 47 -5.35 2.85 -10.11
CA VAL A 47 -5.22 3.27 -11.50
C VAL A 47 -6.06 2.37 -12.38
N VAL A 48 -7.05 2.94 -13.04
CA VAL A 48 -7.80 2.25 -14.08
C VAL A 48 -7.35 2.78 -15.44
N LEU A 49 -6.64 1.93 -16.18
CA LEU A 49 -6.26 2.21 -17.56
C LEU A 49 -7.37 1.70 -18.50
N THR A 50 -7.94 2.62 -19.26
CA THR A 50 -8.82 2.34 -20.40
C THR A 50 -8.07 2.67 -21.70
N GLN A 51 -8.64 2.32 -22.85
CA GLN A 51 -8.01 2.58 -24.14
C GLN A 51 -7.88 4.08 -24.47
N TYR A 52 -8.62 4.94 -23.78
CA TYR A 52 -8.65 6.39 -24.02
C TYR A 52 -8.28 7.23 -22.79
N ASP A 53 -8.52 6.72 -21.58
CA ASP A 53 -8.38 7.47 -20.34
C ASP A 53 -7.65 6.67 -19.24
N LYS A 54 -6.93 7.40 -18.38
CA LYS A 54 -6.40 6.92 -17.10
C LYS A 54 -7.23 7.54 -15.98
N PHE A 55 -7.99 6.73 -15.26
CA PHE A 55 -8.68 7.17 -14.05
C PHE A 55 -7.81 6.87 -12.82
N LEU A 56 -7.64 7.90 -12.00
CA LEU A 56 -7.01 7.80 -10.69
C LEU A 56 -8.11 7.93 -9.64
N ASP A 57 -8.29 6.91 -8.82
CA ASP A 57 -9.13 6.97 -7.62
C ASP A 57 -8.23 6.83 -6.39
N THR A 58 -8.50 7.57 -5.33
CA THR A 58 -7.73 7.49 -4.08
C THR A 58 -8.69 7.23 -2.95
N LYS A 59 -8.46 6.14 -2.21
CA LYS A 59 -9.23 5.84 -1.00
C LYS A 59 -8.34 5.96 0.21
N SER A 60 -8.85 6.61 1.25
CA SER A 60 -8.17 6.78 2.52
C SER A 60 -8.92 5.99 3.60
N TYR A 61 -8.17 5.24 4.40
CA TYR A 61 -8.67 4.43 5.51
C TYR A 61 -7.89 4.79 6.78
N SER A 62 -8.50 4.61 7.95
CA SER A 62 -7.71 4.68 9.19
C SER A 62 -6.73 3.51 9.20
N LEU A 63 -5.47 3.76 9.59
CA LEU A 63 -4.51 2.68 9.77
C LEU A 63 -5.02 1.64 10.78
N CYS A 64 -5.75 2.11 11.79
CA CYS A 64 -6.28 1.26 12.86
C CYS A 64 -7.46 0.38 12.45
N ASP A 65 -8.04 0.62 11.27
CA ASP A 65 -9.09 -0.26 10.73
C ASP A 65 -8.49 -1.53 10.12
N ILE A 66 -7.21 -1.49 9.74
CA ILE A 66 -6.53 -2.59 9.03
C ILE A 66 -5.39 -3.22 9.83
N THR A 67 -4.99 -2.62 10.94
CA THR A 67 -3.98 -3.14 11.86
C THR A 67 -4.19 -2.64 13.29
N ALA A 68 -3.51 -3.25 14.27
CA ALA A 68 -3.61 -2.83 15.65
C ALA A 68 -2.85 -1.51 15.89
N CYS A 69 -3.49 -0.58 16.60
CA CYS A 69 -2.92 0.72 16.93
C CYS A 69 -2.68 0.91 18.44
N PRO A 70 -1.67 1.71 18.82
CA PRO A 70 -0.64 2.29 17.96
C PRO A 70 0.30 1.19 17.42
N VAL A 71 0.82 1.38 16.20
CA VAL A 71 1.83 0.44 15.67
C VAL A 71 3.14 0.75 16.38
N LEU A 72 3.54 -0.13 17.29
CA LEU A 72 4.78 0.03 18.05
C LEU A 72 6.01 -0.26 17.19
N PRO A 73 7.20 0.25 17.57
CA PRO A 73 8.45 -0.13 16.93
C PRO A 73 8.62 -1.65 16.91
N GLY A 74 8.97 -2.19 15.74
CA GLY A 74 9.04 -3.63 15.51
C GLY A 74 8.27 -4.08 14.27
N PRO A 75 8.07 -5.40 14.11
CA PRO A 75 7.33 -5.98 13.01
C PRO A 75 5.85 -5.58 13.03
N PHE A 76 5.28 -5.38 11.85
CA PHE A 76 3.85 -5.15 11.67
C PHE A 76 3.32 -5.90 10.44
N VAL A 77 2.01 -6.15 10.46
CA VAL A 77 1.26 -6.72 9.33
C VAL A 77 0.08 -5.81 9.04
N LEU A 78 -0.09 -5.46 7.77
CA LEU A 78 -1.25 -4.74 7.25
C LEU A 78 -2.00 -5.65 6.31
N THR A 79 -3.30 -5.83 6.53
CA THR A 79 -4.14 -6.63 5.64
C THR A 79 -5.33 -5.81 5.17
N PHE A 80 -5.55 -5.76 3.87
CA PHE A 80 -6.72 -5.11 3.29
C PHE A 80 -7.21 -5.86 2.06
N THR A 81 -8.52 -5.78 1.82
CA THR A 81 -9.20 -6.40 0.69
C THR A 81 -9.65 -5.32 -0.28
N ASN A 82 -9.41 -5.50 -1.58
CA ASN A 82 -9.91 -4.57 -2.58
C ASN A 82 -10.23 -5.24 -3.93
N PRO A 83 -11.33 -4.85 -4.61
CA PRO A 83 -11.68 -5.32 -5.95
C PRO A 83 -10.82 -4.75 -7.09
N TYR A 84 -10.00 -3.75 -6.81
CA TYR A 84 -9.21 -3.00 -7.80
C TYR A 84 -7.70 -3.23 -7.67
N TYR A 85 -6.99 -2.96 -8.77
CA TYR A 85 -5.53 -2.90 -8.78
C TYR A 85 -5.06 -1.63 -8.06
N VAL A 86 -4.49 -1.79 -6.88
CA VAL A 86 -3.73 -0.73 -6.20
C VAL A 86 -2.39 -0.59 -6.92
N VAL A 87 -2.01 0.64 -7.25
CA VAL A 87 -0.68 0.95 -7.80
C VAL A 87 0.23 1.51 -6.72
N ASP A 88 -0.29 2.36 -5.83
CA ASP A 88 0.50 2.88 -4.73
C ASP A 88 -0.25 2.75 -3.40
N LEU A 89 0.49 2.40 -2.35
CA LEU A 89 0.05 2.46 -0.97
C LEU A 89 0.93 3.42 -0.20
N LYS A 90 0.31 4.34 0.54
CA LYS A 90 1.01 5.30 1.39
C LYS A 90 0.45 5.26 2.80
N ILE A 91 1.32 5.29 3.82
CA ILE A 91 0.89 5.63 5.19
C ILE A 91 1.19 7.09 5.45
N MET A 92 0.17 7.84 5.84
CA MET A 92 0.23 9.25 6.16
C MET A 92 0.02 9.46 7.65
N GLU A 93 0.86 10.29 8.27
CA GLU A 93 0.63 10.76 9.63
C GLU A 93 -0.16 12.07 9.61
N LYS A 94 -1.01 12.28 10.61
CA LYS A 94 -1.75 13.54 10.74
C LYS A 94 -0.76 14.72 10.85
N ASN A 95 -0.99 15.74 10.02
CA ASN A 95 -0.17 16.96 9.93
C ASN A 95 1.27 16.76 9.43
N VAL A 96 1.62 15.59 8.88
CA VAL A 96 2.91 15.36 8.21
C VAL A 96 2.68 15.35 6.70
N LYS A 97 3.44 16.17 5.97
CA LYS A 97 3.31 16.28 4.51
C LYS A 97 3.86 15.06 3.77
N GLU A 98 4.86 14.41 4.35
CA GLU A 98 5.55 13.29 3.73
C GLU A 98 5.04 11.96 4.30
N PRO A 99 4.86 10.93 3.46
CA PRO A 99 4.41 9.63 3.93
C PRO A 99 5.45 8.99 4.87
N ILE A 100 4.97 8.22 5.85
CA ILE A 100 5.81 7.36 6.70
C ILE A 100 6.32 6.15 5.90
N MET A 101 5.54 5.73 4.90
CA MET A 101 5.92 4.68 3.96
C MET A 101 5.19 4.87 2.64
N CYS A 102 5.85 4.49 1.55
CA CYS A 102 5.28 4.44 0.22
C CYS A 102 5.68 3.12 -0.42
N ILE A 103 4.71 2.37 -0.94
CA ILE A 103 4.91 1.11 -1.67
C ILE A 103 4.27 1.26 -3.03
N GLY A 104 5.08 1.13 -4.08
CA GLY A 104 4.60 1.01 -5.45
C GLY A 104 4.45 -0.45 -5.85
N PHE A 105 3.38 -0.76 -6.57
CA PHE A 105 3.13 -2.06 -7.19
C PHE A 105 3.16 -1.89 -8.70
N TYR A 106 4.14 -2.52 -9.35
CA TYR A 106 4.16 -2.63 -10.81
C TYR A 106 3.46 -3.91 -11.23
N ILE A 107 2.44 -3.77 -12.07
CA ILE A 107 1.69 -4.89 -12.64
C ILE A 107 2.04 -5.00 -14.12
N TYR A 108 2.91 -5.96 -14.46
CA TYR A 108 3.32 -6.22 -15.84
C TYR A 108 2.40 -7.23 -16.53
N GLY A 109 1.95 -6.90 -17.74
CA GLY A 109 1.26 -7.82 -18.65
C GLY A 109 -0.26 -7.73 -18.57
N GLY A 110 -0.90 -7.70 -19.74
CA GLY A 110 -2.35 -7.62 -19.88
C GLY A 110 -3.07 -8.65 -18.99
N PHE A 111 -3.85 -8.16 -18.04
CA PHE A 111 -4.84 -8.89 -17.22
C PHE A 111 -4.34 -10.06 -16.37
N THR A 112 -3.04 -10.20 -16.15
CA THR A 112 -2.47 -11.09 -15.13
C THR A 112 -1.55 -10.27 -14.23
N GLY A 113 -1.98 -10.00 -13.00
CA GLY A 113 -1.18 -9.22 -12.07
C GLY A 113 0.15 -9.90 -11.76
N TYR A 114 1.27 -9.43 -12.29
CA TYR A 114 2.61 -9.78 -11.82
C TYR A 114 3.11 -8.66 -10.90
N VAL A 115 3.36 -8.93 -9.61
CA VAL A 115 4.13 -8.00 -8.77
C VAL A 115 5.60 -8.24 -9.05
N SER A 116 6.15 -7.54 -10.03
CA SER A 116 7.56 -7.76 -10.43
C SER A 116 8.54 -6.92 -9.62
N GLU A 117 8.07 -5.90 -8.89
CA GLU A 117 8.94 -5.03 -8.11
C GLU A 117 8.17 -4.43 -6.94
N ILE A 118 8.51 -4.87 -5.72
CA ILE A 118 8.20 -4.12 -4.49
C ILE A 118 9.32 -3.10 -4.37
N SER A 119 9.10 -1.88 -4.83
CA SER A 119 10.03 -0.78 -4.58
C SER A 119 9.42 0.18 -3.55
N GLN A 120 10.20 0.49 -2.51
CA GLN A 120 9.91 1.68 -1.71
C GLN A 120 10.20 2.89 -2.59
N VAL A 121 9.16 3.51 -3.12
CA VAL A 121 9.31 4.67 -4.00
C VAL A 121 9.49 5.91 -3.12
N PHE A 122 10.70 6.46 -3.11
CA PHE A 122 10.97 7.76 -2.50
C PHE A 122 10.45 8.85 -3.44
N THR A 123 9.30 9.44 -3.12
CA THR A 123 8.89 10.69 -3.77
C THR A 123 9.72 11.81 -3.14
N GLY A 124 10.81 12.18 -3.82
CA GLY A 124 11.58 13.39 -3.54
C GLY A 124 10.91 14.65 -4.06
#